data_AF-A0A847LD76-F1
#
_entry.id   AF-A0A847LD76-F1
#
_cell.length_a   1.000
_cell.length_b   1.000
_cell.length_c   1.000
_cell.angle_alpha   90.00
_cell.angle_beta   90.00
_cell.angle_gamma   90.00
#
_symmetry.space_group_name_H-M   'P 1'
#
loop_
_entity.id
_entity.type
_entity.pdbx_description
1 polymer ?
#
loop_
_entity_poly.entity_id
_entity_poly.type
_entity_poly.pdbx_seq_one_letter_code
_entity_poly.pdbx_strand_id
1 'polypeptide(L)'
;MDHFPSSLNAATLRPGPDRPGGGHHLPLPRRSAMTMIELLFVVGMIVMLSGTIYQIIRSVQKSFTHARNKLDILQTTRIIMSGIRNELRNAIDKPQVLNGRLNIPLAATQTVQYLFDENRRLYRGKKESMTAPDPDPSEMRPFLFDDGQILKFEFDSSYRDSNAFVESELTLNSKVWFKVTMTILYTEKFKMLSEAERKKILEDPNDPRVKNFFMMITPRKVNWLLQATQ
;
A
#
# COMPACT_ATOMS: atom_id res chain seq x y z
N MET A 1 -30.88 -78.24 -3.53
CA MET A 1 -30.85 -78.96 -4.81
C MET A 1 -29.88 -78.22 -5.70
N ASP A 2 -28.71 -78.71 -6.10
CA ASP A 2 -28.01 -79.95 -5.83
C ASP A 2 -26.51 -79.72 -6.05
N HIS A 3 -25.72 -80.46 -5.28
CA HIS A 3 -24.45 -81.11 -5.58
C HIS A 3 -23.60 -80.65 -6.81
N PHE A 4 -22.38 -80.16 -6.51
CA PHE A 4 -21.04 -80.69 -6.87
C PHE A 4 -20.97 -82.01 -7.71
N PRO A 5 -19.80 -82.47 -8.24
CA PRO A 5 -18.46 -81.86 -8.47
C PRO A 5 -17.77 -82.36 -9.78
N SER A 6 -16.43 -82.16 -9.87
CA SER A 6 -15.44 -83.14 -10.38
C SER A 6 -15.38 -83.39 -11.90
N SER A 7 -14.26 -83.69 -12.56
CA SER A 7 -12.82 -83.83 -12.29
C SER A 7 -12.26 -84.59 -13.51
N LEU A 8 -11.00 -84.35 -13.93
CA LEU A 8 -10.07 -85.34 -14.53
C LEU A 8 -10.52 -86.01 -15.87
N ASN A 9 -9.71 -86.47 -16.81
CA ASN A 9 -8.30 -86.38 -17.14
C ASN A 9 -8.16 -86.95 -18.56
N ALA A 10 -7.15 -86.47 -19.27
CA ALA A 10 -6.19 -87.24 -20.09
C ALA A 10 -6.61 -88.08 -21.33
N ALA A 11 -5.63 -88.11 -22.23
CA ALA A 11 -5.38 -89.08 -23.31
C ALA A 11 -6.11 -88.77 -24.64
N THR A 12 -5.47 -88.76 -25.83
CA THR A 12 -4.19 -89.36 -26.24
C THR A 12 -3.72 -88.72 -27.56
N LEU A 13 -2.42 -88.41 -27.63
CA LEU A 13 -1.60 -88.22 -28.85
C LEU A 13 -1.66 -89.51 -29.72
N ARG A 14 -1.79 -89.53 -31.05
CA ARG A 14 -0.92 -89.12 -32.21
C ARG A 14 -1.39 -90.02 -33.42
N PRO A 15 -0.85 -89.98 -34.68
CA PRO A 15 0.19 -89.14 -35.33
C PRO A 15 -0.19 -88.59 -36.74
N GLY A 16 0.31 -87.41 -37.17
CA GLY A 16 1.37 -87.28 -38.20
C GLY A 16 0.84 -86.56 -39.47
N PRO A 17 1.66 -86.15 -40.46
CA PRO A 17 2.98 -85.49 -40.43
C PRO A 17 3.05 -84.19 -41.32
N ASP A 18 4.22 -83.55 -41.35
CA ASP A 18 4.76 -82.64 -42.39
C ASP A 18 4.20 -81.20 -42.52
N ARG A 19 4.87 -80.14 -41.99
CA ARG A 19 6.03 -79.36 -42.54
C ARG A 19 5.57 -77.90 -42.90
N PRO A 20 6.47 -76.92 -43.17
CA PRO A 20 7.05 -76.01 -42.16
C PRO A 20 6.80 -74.50 -42.46
N GLY A 21 7.13 -73.64 -41.49
CA GLY A 21 7.51 -72.24 -41.76
C GLY A 21 6.43 -71.19 -41.53
N GLY A 22 6.74 -70.21 -40.68
CA GLY A 22 5.90 -69.03 -40.49
C GLY A 22 6.06 -68.42 -39.11
N GLY A 23 7.27 -67.97 -38.77
CA GLY A 23 7.50 -67.17 -37.57
C GLY A 23 6.77 -65.83 -37.69
N HIS A 24 5.58 -65.73 -37.11
CA HIS A 24 4.92 -64.46 -36.85
C HIS A 24 5.65 -63.76 -35.69
N HIS A 25 6.64 -62.93 -36.04
CA HIS A 25 7.18 -61.92 -35.14
C HIS A 25 6.07 -60.90 -34.84
N LEU A 26 5.65 -60.84 -33.58
CA LEU A 26 4.94 -59.69 -33.03
C LEU A 26 5.84 -58.45 -33.17
N PRO A 27 5.35 -57.29 -33.65
CA PRO A 27 6.16 -56.08 -33.64
C PRO A 27 6.34 -55.64 -32.19
N LEU A 28 7.55 -55.79 -31.66
CA LEU A 28 7.93 -55.17 -30.40
C LEU A 28 7.77 -53.65 -30.52
N PRO A 29 7.22 -52.96 -29.51
CA PRO A 29 7.16 -51.50 -29.52
C PRO A 29 8.60 -50.96 -29.63
N ARG A 30 8.87 -50.18 -30.68
CA ARG A 30 10.11 -49.40 -30.79
C ARG A 30 10.19 -48.48 -29.58
N ARG A 31 10.95 -48.86 -28.55
CA ARG A 31 11.45 -47.92 -27.55
C ARG A 31 12.44 -47.01 -28.26
N SER A 32 12.08 -45.76 -28.53
CA SER A 32 13.06 -44.76 -28.96
C SER A 32 14.03 -44.55 -27.79
N ALA A 33 15.23 -45.11 -27.89
CA ALA A 33 16.32 -44.76 -27.00
C ALA A 33 16.72 -43.33 -27.35
N MET A 34 16.22 -42.37 -26.56
CA MET A 34 16.60 -40.97 -26.68
C MET A 34 18.11 -40.87 -26.53
N THR A 35 18.78 -40.23 -27.48
CA THR A 35 20.23 -40.11 -27.42
C THR A 35 20.62 -39.19 -26.26
N MET A 36 21.77 -39.45 -25.61
CA MET A 36 22.24 -38.65 -24.48
C MET A 36 22.35 -37.14 -24.82
N ILE A 37 22.61 -36.82 -26.09
CA ILE A 37 22.66 -35.45 -26.61
C ILE A 37 21.27 -34.81 -26.65
N GLU A 38 20.24 -35.52 -27.12
CA GLU A 38 18.86 -35.03 -27.10
C GLU A 38 18.37 -34.80 -25.66
N LEU A 39 18.76 -35.66 -24.72
CA LEU A 39 18.42 -35.48 -23.31
C LEU A 39 19.07 -34.21 -22.73
N LEU A 40 20.36 -33.97 -23.01
CA LEU A 40 21.07 -32.76 -22.57
C LEU A 40 20.46 -31.49 -23.18
N PHE A 41 20.03 -31.55 -24.45
CA PHE A 41 19.35 -30.43 -25.10
C PHE A 41 18.00 -30.12 -24.45
N VAL A 42 17.19 -31.14 -24.18
CA VAL A 42 15.89 -30.97 -23.50
C VAL A 42 16.07 -30.45 -22.08
N VAL A 43 17.03 -30.98 -21.33
CA VAL A 43 17.36 -30.46 -19.99
C VAL A 43 17.82 -29.01 -20.06
N GLY A 44 18.65 -28.65 -21.04
CA GLY A 44 19.08 -27.27 -21.29
C GLY A 44 17.90 -26.34 -21.59
N MET A 45 16.96 -26.75 -22.44
CA MET A 45 15.73 -25.99 -22.72
C MET A 45 14.87 -25.83 -21.47
N ILE A 46 14.70 -26.88 -20.67
CA ILE A 46 13.92 -26.81 -19.42
C ILE A 46 14.55 -25.83 -18.44
N VAL A 47 15.88 -25.84 -18.28
CA VAL A 47 16.59 -24.90 -17.39
C VAL A 47 16.43 -23.46 -17.88
N MET A 48 16.57 -23.22 -19.19
CA MET A 48 16.39 -21.89 -19.78
C MET A 48 14.95 -21.37 -19.62
N LEU A 49 13.95 -22.22 -19.87
CA LEU A 49 12.54 -21.89 -19.67
C LEU A 49 12.24 -21.63 -18.20
N SER A 50 12.77 -22.45 -17.29
CA SER A 50 12.59 -22.28 -15.84
C SER A 50 13.20 -20.97 -15.35
N GLY A 51 14.38 -20.60 -15.84
CA GLY A 51 15.01 -19.31 -15.52
C GLY A 51 14.20 -18.12 -16.02
N THR A 52 13.67 -18.21 -17.25
CA THR A 52 12.84 -17.15 -17.84
C THR A 52 11.51 -16.99 -17.08
N ILE A 53 10.85 -18.10 -16.73
CA ILE A 53 9.63 -18.11 -15.92
C ILE A 53 9.88 -17.50 -14.54
N TYR A 54 10.99 -17.85 -13.89
CA TYR A 54 11.36 -17.25 -12.60
C TYR A 54 11.53 -15.74 -12.70
N GLN A 55 12.21 -15.24 -13.75
CA GLN A 55 12.36 -13.80 -13.97
C GLN A 55 11.01 -13.10 -14.18
N ILE A 56 10.10 -13.70 -14.95
CA ILE A 56 8.75 -13.18 -15.15
C ILE A 56 7.99 -13.12 -13.83
N ILE A 57 7.96 -14.21 -13.07
CA ILE A 57 7.26 -14.27 -11.77
C ILE A 57 7.82 -13.21 -10.82
N ARG A 58 9.15 -13.08 -10.73
CA ARG A 58 9.79 -12.06 -9.88
C ARG A 58 9.42 -10.63 -10.31
N SER A 59 9.39 -10.36 -11.61
CA SER A 59 9.01 -9.04 -12.15
C SER A 59 7.55 -8.70 -11.85
N VAL A 60 6.66 -9.68 -12.02
CA VAL A 60 5.24 -9.57 -11.71
C VAL A 60 5.03 -9.32 -10.22
N GLN A 61 5.68 -10.10 -9.35
CA GLN A 61 5.64 -9.91 -7.90
C GLN A 61 6.10 -8.49 -7.50
N LYS A 62 7.23 -8.02 -8.04
CA LYS A 62 7.72 -6.66 -7.78
C LYS A 62 6.72 -5.59 -8.19
N SER A 63 6.09 -5.76 -9.37
CA SER A 63 5.09 -4.82 -9.89
C SER A 63 3.80 -4.82 -9.05
N PHE A 64 3.33 -5.98 -8.63
CA PHE A 64 2.16 -6.11 -7.75
C PHE A 64 2.42 -5.51 -6.37
N THR A 65 3.58 -5.77 -5.77
CA THR A 65 3.96 -5.17 -4.48
C THR A 65 4.00 -3.65 -4.60
N HIS A 66 4.61 -3.11 -5.66
CA HIS A 66 4.67 -1.67 -5.88
C HIS A 66 3.26 -1.04 -6.04
N ALA A 67 2.38 -1.69 -6.82
CA ALA A 67 1.02 -1.22 -7.01
C ALA A 67 0.20 -1.28 -5.71
N ARG A 68 0.32 -2.35 -4.93
CA ARG A 68 -0.34 -2.52 -3.64
C ARG A 68 0.11 -1.47 -2.63
N ASN A 69 1.42 -1.25 -2.52
CA ASN A 69 2.00 -0.24 -1.64
C ASN A 69 1.50 1.17 -2.01
N LYS A 70 1.49 1.50 -3.31
CA LYS A 70 0.97 2.78 -3.78
C LYS A 70 -0.50 2.99 -3.42
N LEU A 71 -1.32 1.94 -3.54
CA LEU A 71 -2.73 1.98 -3.16
C LEU A 71 -2.91 2.17 -1.65
N ASP A 72 -2.15 1.45 -0.83
CA ASP A 72 -2.18 1.58 0.63
C ASP A 72 -1.85 3.03 1.05
N ILE A 73 -0.78 3.60 0.50
CA ILE A 73 -0.39 5.00 0.76
C ILE A 73 -1.53 5.96 0.41
N LEU A 74 -2.14 5.81 -0.77
CA LEU A 74 -3.23 6.66 -1.21
C LEU A 74 -4.47 6.53 -0.31
N GLN A 75 -4.79 5.31 0.14
CA GLN A 75 -5.91 5.03 1.03
C GLN A 75 -5.67 5.63 2.41
N THR A 76 -4.52 5.37 3.02
CA THR A 76 -4.13 5.92 4.32
C THR A 76 -4.11 7.44 4.30
N THR A 77 -3.54 8.04 3.24
CA THR A 77 -3.56 9.49 3.00
C THR A 77 -4.97 10.05 2.92
N ARG A 78 -5.85 9.37 2.18
CA ARG A 78 -7.25 9.76 2.04
C ARG A 78 -7.96 9.72 3.39
N ILE A 79 -7.71 8.69 4.21
CA ILE A 79 -8.28 8.55 5.55
C ILE A 79 -7.82 9.71 6.46
N ILE A 80 -6.52 9.99 6.50
CA ILE A 80 -5.93 11.11 7.26
C ILE A 80 -6.58 12.43 6.85
N MET A 81 -6.53 12.75 5.55
CA MET A 81 -7.04 14.00 5.01
C MET A 81 -8.55 14.17 5.21
N SER A 82 -9.32 13.09 5.09
CA SER A 82 -10.76 13.10 5.35
C SER A 82 -11.06 13.32 6.84
N GLY A 83 -10.29 12.70 7.73
CA GLY A 83 -10.37 12.92 9.18
C GLY A 83 -10.10 14.37 9.55
N ILE A 84 -8.97 14.91 9.11
CA ILE A 84 -8.58 16.31 9.32
C ILE A 84 -9.64 17.25 8.74
N ARG A 85 -10.15 16.99 7.53
CA ARG A 85 -11.25 17.75 6.95
C ARG A 85 -12.46 17.78 7.87
N ASN A 86 -12.92 16.62 8.32
CA ASN A 86 -14.11 16.56 9.14
C ASN A 86 -13.92 17.33 10.46
N GLU A 87 -12.75 17.23 11.07
CA GLU A 87 -12.43 17.92 12.31
C GLU A 87 -12.33 19.44 12.11
N LEU A 88 -11.59 19.90 11.10
CA LEU A 88 -11.49 21.33 10.77
C LEU A 88 -12.85 21.93 10.35
N ARG A 89 -13.71 21.15 9.67
CA ARG A 89 -15.06 21.61 9.32
C ARG A 89 -15.95 21.80 10.53
N ASN A 90 -15.75 21.00 11.58
CA ASN A 90 -16.57 21.01 12.79
C ASN A 90 -15.87 21.73 13.95
N ALA A 91 -14.75 22.40 13.71
CA ALA A 91 -14.06 23.18 14.73
C ALA A 91 -14.99 24.25 15.31
N ILE A 92 -15.06 24.34 16.63
CA ILE A 92 -15.90 25.32 17.34
C ILE A 92 -15.19 26.66 17.53
N ASP A 93 -13.87 26.65 17.49
CA ASP A 93 -12.97 27.79 17.67
C ASP A 93 -11.80 27.69 16.67
N LYS A 94 -11.01 28.75 16.55
CA LYS A 94 -9.89 28.87 15.61
C LYS A 94 -8.87 27.74 15.85
N PRO A 95 -8.60 26.87 14.86
CA PRO A 95 -7.51 25.91 14.94
C PRO A 95 -6.15 26.63 15.01
N GLN A 96 -5.25 26.15 15.85
CA GLN A 96 -3.95 26.79 16.06
C GLN A 96 -2.80 25.79 15.96
N VAL A 97 -1.68 26.23 15.41
CA VAL A 97 -0.43 25.49 15.43
C VAL A 97 0.38 25.97 16.63
N LEU A 98 0.47 25.14 17.67
CA LEU A 98 1.22 25.44 18.90
C LEU A 98 2.27 24.35 19.09
N ASN A 99 3.52 24.73 19.36
CA ASN A 99 4.64 23.79 19.55
C ASN A 99 4.81 22.78 18.40
N GLY A 100 4.56 23.22 17.14
CA GLY A 100 4.61 22.34 15.97
C GLY A 100 3.45 21.33 15.88
N ARG A 101 2.43 21.44 16.74
CA ARG A 101 1.24 20.60 16.76
C ARG A 101 0.03 21.38 16.29
N LEU A 102 -0.75 20.79 15.39
CA LEU A 102 -2.04 21.35 14.97
C LEU A 102 -3.10 20.95 15.99
N ASN A 103 -3.67 21.95 16.67
CA ASN A 103 -4.73 21.79 17.65
C ASN A 103 -6.05 22.25 17.05
N ILE A 104 -7.05 21.36 17.08
CA ILE A 104 -8.38 21.59 16.52
C ILE A 104 -9.41 21.44 17.64
N PRO A 105 -9.98 22.54 18.15
CA PRO A 105 -11.00 22.49 19.18
C PRO A 105 -12.34 22.04 18.57
N LEU A 106 -12.84 20.86 18.98
CA LEU A 106 -14.11 20.28 18.51
C LEU A 106 -15.26 20.52 19.48
N ALA A 107 -14.95 20.66 20.77
CA ALA A 107 -15.89 20.99 21.83
C ALA A 107 -15.15 21.75 22.93
N ALA A 108 -15.90 22.36 23.87
CA ALA A 108 -15.30 23.07 25.01
C ALA A 108 -14.38 22.17 25.86
N THR A 109 -14.64 20.87 25.85
CA THR A 109 -13.91 19.82 26.57
C THR A 109 -13.20 18.82 25.64
N GLN A 110 -13.04 19.16 24.36
CA GLN A 110 -12.37 18.27 23.41
C GLN A 110 -11.58 19.03 22.35
N THR A 111 -10.27 18.80 22.35
CA THR A 111 -9.34 19.24 21.31
C THR A 111 -8.68 18.02 20.67
N VAL A 112 -8.73 17.94 19.35
CA VAL A 112 -7.93 16.95 18.59
C VAL A 112 -6.60 17.57 18.26
N GLN A 113 -5.54 16.79 18.43
CA GLN A 113 -4.18 17.22 18.15
C GLN A 113 -3.54 16.34 17.08
N TYR A 114 -2.88 16.99 16.12
CA TYR A 114 -1.97 16.34 15.18
C TYR A 114 -0.54 16.75 15.48
N LEU A 115 0.32 15.77 15.64
CA LEU A 115 1.76 15.94 15.82
C LEU A 115 2.48 15.32 14.64
N PHE A 116 3.36 16.08 14.00
CA PHE A 116 4.32 15.55 13.06
C PHE A 116 5.67 15.41 13.76
N ASP A 117 6.09 14.17 14.00
CA ASP A 117 7.33 13.85 14.72
C ASP A 117 8.57 13.93 13.81
N GLU A 118 9.76 14.02 14.41
CA GLU A 118 11.06 13.97 13.75
C GLU A 118 11.26 12.68 12.94
N ASN A 119 10.66 11.58 13.40
CA ASN A 119 10.61 10.34 12.64
C ASN A 119 9.65 10.39 11.44
N ARG A 120 9.17 11.59 11.06
CA ARG A 120 8.33 11.82 9.88
C ARG A 120 7.03 11.00 9.94
N ARG A 121 6.50 10.87 11.15
CA ARG A 121 5.26 10.15 11.48
C ARG A 121 4.21 11.15 11.91
N LEU A 122 3.00 10.97 11.42
CA LEU A 122 1.85 11.76 11.85
C LEU A 122 1.13 11.00 12.95
N TYR A 123 0.94 11.67 14.07
CA TYR A 123 0.23 11.17 15.24
C TYR A 123 -1.06 11.95 15.43
N ARG A 124 -2.11 11.26 15.88
CA ARG A 124 -3.39 11.87 16.24
C ARG A 124 -3.72 11.53 17.69
N GLY A 125 -3.96 12.57 18.48
CA GLY A 125 -4.35 12.48 19.89
C GLY A 125 -5.60 13.30 20.19
N LYS A 126 -6.15 13.10 21.38
CA LYS A 126 -7.24 13.91 21.93
C LYS A 126 -6.82 14.42 23.30
N LYS A 127 -7.15 15.67 23.59
CA LYS A 127 -6.99 16.27 24.91
C LYS A 127 -8.24 17.07 25.29
N GLU A 128 -8.38 17.37 26.58
CA GLU A 128 -9.58 18.01 27.11
C GLU A 128 -9.73 19.47 26.67
N SER A 129 -8.63 20.20 26.50
CA SER A 129 -8.67 21.59 26.03
C SER A 129 -7.35 21.98 25.38
N MET A 130 -7.30 23.15 24.73
CA MET A 130 -6.05 23.67 24.16
C MET A 130 -4.99 23.96 25.24
N THR A 131 -5.42 24.33 26.45
CA THR A 131 -4.56 24.62 27.60
C THR A 131 -4.14 23.39 28.39
N ALA A 132 -4.84 22.26 28.21
CA ALA A 132 -4.48 21.00 28.84
C ALA A 132 -3.09 20.53 28.36
N PRO A 133 -2.33 19.83 29.23
CA PRO A 133 -1.06 19.22 28.86
C PRO A 133 -1.18 18.42 27.57
N ASP A 134 -0.17 18.54 26.72
CA ASP A 134 -0.14 17.77 25.48
C ASP A 134 0.04 16.28 25.80
N PRO A 135 -0.72 15.38 25.14
CA PRO A 135 -0.53 13.95 25.30
C PRO A 135 0.87 13.55 24.86
N ASP A 136 1.42 12.54 25.55
CA ASP A 136 2.70 11.94 25.19
C ASP A 136 2.57 11.30 23.79
N PRO A 137 3.56 11.45 22.90
CA PRO A 137 3.55 10.80 21.59
C PRO A 137 3.27 9.28 21.62
N SER A 138 3.62 8.60 22.71
CA SER A 138 3.36 7.17 22.92
C SER A 138 1.87 6.84 23.13
N GLU A 139 1.08 7.80 23.62
CA GLU A 139 -0.37 7.66 23.82
C GLU A 139 -1.16 8.03 22.56
N MET A 140 -0.51 8.66 21.58
CA MET A 140 -1.16 9.09 20.34
C MET A 140 -1.18 7.96 19.30
N ARG A 141 -2.24 7.92 18.49
CA ARG A 141 -2.35 6.93 17.41
C ARG A 141 -1.45 7.36 16.23
N PRO A 142 -0.45 6.55 15.83
CA PRO A 142 0.32 6.82 14.63
C PRO A 142 -0.47 6.45 13.37
N PHE A 143 -0.27 7.22 12.30
CA PHE A 143 -0.57 6.78 10.95
C PHE A 143 0.63 6.03 10.39
N LEU A 144 0.41 4.79 9.97
CA LEU A 144 1.42 3.90 9.44
C LEU A 144 1.19 3.71 7.95
N PHE A 145 2.28 3.63 7.21
CA PHE A 145 2.31 3.23 5.80
C PHE A 145 3.12 1.94 5.73
N ASP A 146 2.66 0.98 4.91
CA ASP A 146 3.43 -0.23 4.67
C ASP A 146 4.77 0.09 3.96
N ASP A 147 4.73 1.07 3.06
CA ASP A 147 5.86 1.60 2.30
C ASP A 147 5.69 3.12 2.15
N GLY A 148 6.78 3.89 2.10
CA GLY A 148 6.71 5.35 2.06
C GLY A 148 6.63 6.06 3.42
N GLN A 149 6.71 7.39 3.37
CA GLN A 149 6.83 8.23 4.58
C GLN A 149 6.30 9.65 4.33
N ILE A 150 5.71 10.26 5.36
CA ILE A 150 5.24 11.65 5.28
C ILE A 150 6.45 12.56 5.43
N LEU A 151 6.85 13.26 4.38
CA LEU A 151 7.97 14.20 4.45
C LEU A 151 7.58 15.50 5.15
N LYS A 152 6.37 16.01 4.90
CA LYS A 152 5.94 17.30 5.42
C LYS A 152 4.44 17.30 5.69
N PHE A 153 4.04 17.99 6.75
CA PHE A 153 2.66 18.30 7.06
C PHE A 153 2.57 19.80 7.34
N GLU A 154 1.72 20.50 6.57
CA GLU A 154 1.55 21.95 6.69
C GLU A 154 0.08 22.29 6.85
N PHE A 155 -0.18 23.25 7.72
CA PHE A 155 -1.48 23.88 7.90
C PHE A 155 -1.34 25.37 7.63
N ASP A 156 -2.20 25.89 6.77
CA ASP A 156 -2.30 27.31 6.45
C ASP A 156 -3.76 27.75 6.53
N SER A 157 -3.97 29.02 6.81
CA SER A 157 -5.31 29.57 7.00
C SER A 157 -5.40 30.95 6.39
N SER A 158 -6.56 31.26 5.80
CA SER A 158 -6.92 32.61 5.33
C SER A 158 -6.73 33.72 6.38
N TYR A 159 -6.81 33.38 7.68
CA TYR A 159 -6.67 34.31 8.80
C TYR A 159 -5.25 34.28 9.38
N ARG A 160 -4.28 34.81 8.63
CA ARG A 160 -2.96 35.12 9.19
C ARG A 160 -3.03 36.37 10.08
N ASP A 161 -2.10 36.44 11.04
CA ASP A 161 -2.10 37.32 12.20
C ASP A 161 -2.70 38.71 11.98
N SER A 162 -3.69 39.00 12.82
CA SER A 162 -4.37 40.25 13.13
C SER A 162 -3.69 41.52 12.58
N ASN A 163 -4.21 42.04 11.46
CA ASN A 163 -4.31 43.48 11.09
C ASN A 163 -4.61 43.69 9.60
N ALA A 164 -4.39 42.70 8.73
CA ALA A 164 -4.73 42.80 7.31
C ALA A 164 -6.26 42.70 7.01
N PHE A 165 -7.07 42.45 8.04
CA PHE A 165 -8.50 42.14 7.91
C PHE A 165 -9.37 43.36 7.55
N VAL A 166 -9.02 44.56 8.00
CA VAL A 166 -9.97 45.69 7.98
C VAL A 166 -10.09 46.34 6.60
N GLU A 167 -9.04 46.31 5.77
CA GLU A 167 -9.05 47.08 4.50
C GLU A 167 -9.27 46.24 3.23
N SER A 168 -8.96 44.94 3.22
CA SER A 168 -8.98 44.15 1.98
C SER A 168 -10.17 43.19 1.80
N GLU A 169 -10.92 42.85 2.86
CA GLU A 169 -11.94 41.79 2.79
C GLU A 169 -13.39 42.25 2.91
N LEU A 170 -13.68 43.44 3.45
CA LEU A 170 -15.05 44.00 3.42
C LEU A 170 -15.51 44.33 1.98
N THR A 171 -14.58 44.51 1.05
CA THR A 171 -14.84 44.80 -0.36
C THR A 171 -14.92 43.55 -1.25
N LEU A 172 -14.47 42.38 -0.78
CA LEU A 172 -14.32 41.17 -1.61
C LEU A 172 -14.73 39.88 -0.88
N ASN A 173 -16.03 39.73 -0.55
CA ASN A 173 -16.76 38.45 -0.50
C ASN A 173 -15.97 37.22 0.02
N SER A 174 -15.21 37.38 1.10
CA SER A 174 -14.10 36.49 1.44
C SER A 174 -14.59 35.26 2.21
N LYS A 175 -14.38 34.09 1.60
CA LYS A 175 -14.75 32.81 2.21
C LYS A 175 -13.61 32.34 3.09
N VAL A 176 -13.90 32.11 4.36
CA VAL A 176 -12.98 31.44 5.30
C VAL A 176 -12.52 30.11 4.74
N TRP A 177 -11.22 29.90 4.70
CA TRP A 177 -10.63 28.62 4.30
C TRP A 177 -9.41 28.24 5.14
N PHE A 178 -9.27 26.93 5.33
CA PHE A 178 -8.07 26.25 5.78
C PHE A 178 -7.46 25.48 4.62
N LYS A 179 -6.13 25.46 4.53
CA LYS A 179 -5.37 24.66 3.58
C LYS A 179 -4.51 23.68 4.36
N VAL A 180 -4.72 22.39 4.12
CA VAL A 180 -3.88 21.33 4.67
C VAL A 180 -3.08 20.74 3.53
N THR A 181 -1.76 20.67 3.69
CA THR A 181 -0.84 20.07 2.71
C THR A 181 -0.07 18.94 3.38
N MET A 182 0.01 17.80 2.72
CA MET A 182 0.82 16.65 3.13
C MET A 182 1.67 16.18 1.96
N THR A 183 2.97 16.13 2.19
CA THR A 183 3.96 15.68 1.22
C THR A 183 4.38 14.27 1.58
N ILE A 184 4.27 13.33 0.63
CA ILE A 184 4.52 11.90 0.86
C ILE A 184 5.54 11.39 -0.14
N LEU A 185 6.44 10.55 0.35
CA LEU A 185 7.42 9.84 -0.43
C LEU A 185 6.93 8.40 -0.75
N TYR A 186 6.81 8.07 -2.04
CA TYR A 186 6.44 6.75 -2.59
C TYR A 186 7.67 5.89 -2.89
N THR A 187 8.50 5.65 -1.88
CA THR A 187 9.65 4.76 -2.01
C THR A 187 9.88 4.03 -0.70
N GLU A 188 10.90 3.16 -0.67
CA GLU A 188 11.33 2.49 0.55
C GLU A 188 11.47 3.50 1.70
N LYS A 189 11.27 3.02 2.93
CA LYS A 189 11.32 3.82 4.15
C LYS A 189 12.46 4.82 4.08
N PHE A 190 12.20 6.11 4.34
CA PHE A 190 13.19 7.18 4.20
C PHE A 190 14.49 6.86 4.95
N LYS A 191 14.40 6.14 6.08
CA LYS A 191 15.53 5.66 6.90
C LYS A 191 16.46 4.66 6.19
N MET A 192 16.02 4.01 5.12
CA MET A 192 16.82 3.07 4.33
C MET A 192 17.54 3.75 3.16
N LEU A 193 17.14 4.97 2.79
CA LEU A 193 17.79 5.75 1.74
C LEU A 193 19.14 6.28 2.21
N SER A 194 20.09 6.39 1.27
CA SER A 194 21.38 7.04 1.52
C SER A 194 21.22 8.54 1.80
N GLU A 195 22.18 9.15 2.50
CA GLU A 195 22.11 10.58 2.83
C GLU A 195 22.07 11.47 1.59
N ALA A 196 22.80 11.09 0.53
CA ALA A 196 22.80 11.79 -0.75
C ALA A 196 21.41 11.77 -1.42
N GLU A 197 20.74 10.62 -1.41
CA GLU A 197 19.38 10.50 -1.96
C GLU A 197 18.35 11.25 -1.13
N ARG A 198 18.47 11.22 0.21
CA ARG A 198 17.59 12.00 1.09
C ARG A 198 17.72 13.48 0.82
N LYS A 199 18.95 13.98 0.71
CA LYS A 199 19.21 15.40 0.40
C LYS A 199 18.61 15.77 -0.96
N LYS A 200 18.84 14.94 -1.98
CA LYS A 200 18.24 15.13 -3.31
C LYS A 200 16.71 15.19 -3.27
N ILE A 201 16.06 14.29 -2.54
CA ILE A 201 14.59 14.25 -2.42
C ILE A 201 14.05 15.46 -1.65
N LEU A 202 14.77 15.93 -0.63
CA LEU A 202 14.34 17.09 0.16
C LEU A 202 14.54 18.41 -0.60
N GLU A 203 15.54 18.49 -1.48
CA GLU A 203 15.87 19.68 -2.28
C GLU A 203 15.09 19.73 -3.60
N ASP A 204 14.66 18.59 -4.14
CA ASP A 204 13.88 18.51 -5.38
C ASP A 204 12.38 18.26 -5.12
N PRO A 205 11.53 19.30 -5.08
CA PRO A 205 10.09 19.16 -4.89
C PRO A 205 9.37 18.49 -6.07
N ASN A 206 10.05 18.31 -7.21
CA ASN A 206 9.51 17.68 -8.42
C ASN A 206 9.94 16.20 -8.58
N ASP A 207 10.65 15.63 -7.61
CA ASP A 207 11.04 14.21 -7.65
C ASP A 207 9.77 13.35 -7.85
N PRO A 208 9.74 12.43 -8.84
CA PRO A 208 8.55 11.67 -9.17
C PRO A 208 8.03 10.79 -8.02
N ARG A 209 8.90 10.46 -7.05
CA ARG A 209 8.57 9.71 -5.84
C ARG A 209 7.87 10.58 -4.81
N VAL A 210 8.00 11.89 -4.88
CA VAL A 210 7.32 12.83 -3.98
C VAL A 210 5.95 13.17 -4.56
N LYS A 211 4.90 13.12 -3.73
CA LYS A 211 3.58 13.66 -4.09
C LYS A 211 3.07 14.56 -3.00
N ASN A 212 2.47 15.65 -3.44
CA ASN A 212 1.82 16.62 -2.59
C ASN A 212 0.31 16.41 -2.67
N PHE A 213 -0.30 16.17 -1.51
CA PHE A 213 -1.74 16.16 -1.33
C PHE A 213 -2.12 17.42 -0.61
N PHE A 214 -2.98 18.25 -1.22
CA PHE A 214 -3.50 19.42 -0.55
C PHE A 214 -5.02 19.43 -0.59
N MET A 215 -5.60 20.12 0.39
CA MET A 215 -7.03 20.24 0.52
C MET A 215 -7.40 21.60 1.08
N MET A 216 -8.32 22.27 0.38
CA MET A 216 -8.99 23.47 0.87
C MET A 216 -10.25 23.07 1.61
N ILE A 217 -10.46 23.65 2.79
CA ILE A 217 -11.54 23.29 3.70
C ILE A 217 -12.25 24.56 4.14
N THR A 218 -13.55 24.62 3.89
CA THR A 218 -14.42 25.68 4.41
C THR A 218 -15.09 25.19 5.71
N PRO A 219 -14.92 25.90 6.83
CA PRO A 219 -15.56 25.54 8.09
C PRO A 219 -17.09 25.63 8.00
N ARG A 220 -17.81 24.81 8.78
CA ARG A 220 -19.28 24.87 8.87
C ARG A 220 -19.77 25.97 9.81
N LYS A 221 -19.01 26.20 10.89
CA LYS A 221 -19.31 27.21 11.91
C LYS A 221 -18.14 28.16 11.97
N VAL A 222 -18.43 29.46 11.93
CA VAL A 222 -17.40 30.50 12.05
C VAL A 222 -17.79 31.53 13.09
N ASN A 223 -18.47 31.07 14.15
CA ASN A 223 -19.01 31.93 15.21
C ASN A 223 -17.91 32.70 15.96
N TRP A 224 -16.68 32.20 15.96
CA TRP A 224 -15.50 32.87 16.50
C TRP A 224 -15.08 34.11 15.70
N LEU A 225 -15.50 34.28 14.44
CA LEU A 225 -15.28 35.53 13.71
C LEU A 225 -16.15 36.67 14.20
N LEU A 226 -17.36 36.37 14.67
CA LEU A 226 -18.30 37.37 15.19
C LEU A 226 -17.89 37.88 16.59
N GLN A 227 -17.07 37.11 17.32
CA GLN A 227 -16.55 37.51 18.62
C GLN A 227 -15.31 38.39 18.53
N ALA A 228 -14.58 38.38 17.41
CA ALA A 228 -13.41 39.23 17.20
C ALA A 228 -13.76 40.66 16.73
N THR A 229 -15.03 40.92 16.39
CA THR A 229 -15.54 42.20 15.89
C THR A 229 -16.47 42.93 16.86
N GLN A 230 -16.61 42.45 18.10
CA GLN A 230 -17.27 43.17 19.21
C GLN A 230 -16.23 43.65 20.21
#